data_AF-A0A949JTL8-F1
#
_entry.id   AF-A0A949JTL8-F1
#
_cell.length_a   1.000
_cell.length_b   1.000
_cell.length_c   1.000
_cell.angle_alpha   90.00
_cell.angle_beta   90.00
_cell.angle_gamma   90.00
#
_symmetry.space_group_name_H-M   'P 1'
#
loop_
_entity.id
_entity.type
_entity.pdbx_description
1 polymer ?
#
loop_
_entity_poly.entity_id
_entity_poly.type
_entity_poly.pdbx_seq_one_letter_code
_entity_poly.pdbx_strand_id
1 'polypeptide(L)' 'MKCPYCDKEMIVGSISQDRYALKWVPADKDKGILNFTPLVKGIKLTSMMDDLRVKVYYCEQCRKFLIDQDDLRLSE' A
#
# COMPACT_ATOMS: atom_id res chain seq x y z
N MET A 1 10.54 12.39 -1.89
CA MET A 1 11.16 11.29 -1.09
C MET A 1 12.18 10.63 -2.00
N LYS A 2 13.36 10.30 -1.47
CA LYS A 2 14.40 9.61 -2.25
C LYS A 2 14.25 8.10 -2.20
N CYS A 3 14.49 7.43 -3.32
CA CYS A 3 14.48 5.98 -3.42
C CYS A 3 15.63 5.38 -2.60
N PRO A 4 15.37 4.48 -1.63
CA PRO A 4 16.41 3.91 -0.78
C PRO A 4 17.37 2.97 -1.51
N TYR A 5 17.12 2.68 -2.80
CA TYR A 5 17.93 1.77 -3.61
C TYR A 5 18.84 2.48 -4.62
N CYS A 6 18.51 3.69 -5.04
CA CYS A 6 19.25 4.42 -6.08
C CYS A 6 19.40 5.93 -5.84
N ASP A 7 18.90 6.43 -4.70
CA ASP A 7 18.94 7.84 -4.27
C ASP A 7 18.24 8.85 -5.22
N LYS A 8 17.49 8.38 -6.23
CA LYS A 8 16.71 9.25 -7.12
C LYS A 8 15.39 9.69 -6.47
N GLU A 9 14.92 10.88 -6.84
CA GLU A 9 13.59 11.35 -6.44
C GLU A 9 12.50 10.40 -6.93
N MET A 10 11.50 10.20 -6.07
CA MET A 10 10.35 9.34 -6.35
C MET A 10 9.10 10.16 -6.68
N ILE A 11 8.27 9.63 -7.57
CA ILE A 11 6.98 10.21 -7.96
C ILE A 11 5.94 9.86 -6.90
N VAL A 12 5.19 10.84 -6.42
CA VAL A 12 4.05 10.61 -5.53
C VAL A 12 2.82 10.24 -6.38
N GLY A 13 2.13 9.17 -6.01
CA GLY A 13 0.89 8.74 -6.64
C GLY A 13 -0.05 8.09 -5.63
N SER A 14 -1.11 7.45 -6.13
CA SER A 14 -2.00 6.65 -5.29
C SER A 14 -2.39 5.33 -5.93
N ILE A 15 -2.65 4.33 -5.08
CA ILE A 15 -3.30 3.08 -5.46
C ILE A 15 -4.71 3.10 -4.88
N SER A 16 -5.72 2.95 -5.72
CA SER A 16 -7.13 2.92 -5.31
C SER A 16 -7.58 1.48 -5.03
N GLN A 17 -8.36 1.29 -3.98
CA GLN A 17 -9.13 0.06 -3.79
C GLN A 17 -10.27 -0.02 -4.83
N ASP A 18 -10.60 -1.23 -5.25
CA ASP A 18 -11.76 -1.50 -6.12
C ASP A 18 -12.96 -1.97 -5.28
N ARG A 19 -12.92 -3.21 -4.74
CA ARG A 19 -14.05 -3.81 -4.00
C ARG A 19 -13.79 -4.07 -2.52
N TYR A 20 -12.58 -4.50 -2.18
CA TYR A 20 -12.19 -4.83 -0.81
C TYR A 20 -11.02 -3.96 -0.38
N ALA A 21 -10.95 -3.70 0.93
CA ALA A 21 -9.82 -2.99 1.51
C ALA A 21 -8.50 -3.65 1.11
N LEU A 22 -7.56 -2.85 0.62
CA LEU A 22 -6.20 -3.29 0.35
C LEU A 22 -5.54 -3.62 1.69
N LYS A 23 -4.91 -4.79 1.74
CA LYS A 23 -4.26 -5.29 2.93
C LYS A 23 -2.98 -6.00 2.55
N TRP A 24 -1.92 -5.67 3.27
CA TRP A 24 -0.69 -6.44 3.20
C TRP A 24 -0.78 -7.64 4.16
N VAL A 25 -0.42 -8.83 3.66
CA VAL A 25 -0.37 -10.07 4.42
C VAL A 25 1.02 -10.70 4.20
N PRO A 26 1.72 -11.14 5.25
CA PRO A 26 2.95 -11.91 5.10
C PRO A 26 2.74 -13.14 4.22
N ALA A 27 3.69 -13.47 3.35
CA ALA A 27 3.55 -14.56 2.39
C ALA A 27 3.29 -15.94 3.04
N ASP A 28 3.86 -16.20 4.21
CA ASP A 28 3.65 -17.42 5.00
C ASP A 28 2.24 -17.51 5.62
N LYS A 29 1.55 -16.36 5.72
CA LYS A 29 0.19 -16.24 6.26
C LYS A 29 -0.86 -15.98 5.19
N ASP A 30 -0.44 -15.88 3.93
CA ASP A 30 -1.33 -15.66 2.80
C ASP A 30 -2.27 -16.86 2.63
N LYS A 31 -3.58 -16.61 2.67
CA LYS A 31 -4.64 -17.58 2.43
C LYS A 31 -5.42 -17.29 1.14
N GLY A 32 -4.85 -16.48 0.25
CA GLY A 32 -5.41 -16.10 -1.04
C GLY A 32 -6.77 -15.43 -0.88
N ILE A 33 -7.79 -16.03 -1.48
CA ILE A 33 -9.18 -15.53 -1.43
C ILE A 33 -9.66 -15.35 0.01
N LEU A 34 -9.22 -16.15 0.97
CA LEU A 34 -9.67 -16.04 2.36
C LEU A 34 -9.10 -14.82 3.12
N ASN A 35 -8.22 -14.03 2.50
CA ASN A 35 -7.59 -12.87 3.15
C ASN A 35 -8.57 -11.73 3.49
N PHE A 36 -9.74 -11.68 2.85
CA PHE A 36 -10.80 -10.72 3.18
C PHE A 36 -11.52 -11.06 4.50
N THR A 37 -11.33 -12.26 5.04
CA THR A 37 -11.99 -12.68 6.28
C THR A 37 -11.32 -12.03 7.52
N PRO A 38 -12.06 -11.86 8.64
CA PRO A 38 -11.49 -11.35 9.89
C PRO A 38 -10.39 -12.25 10.51
N LEU A 39 -10.31 -13.52 10.07
CA LEU A 39 -9.40 -14.54 10.62
C LEU A 39 -7.95 -14.32 10.17
N VAL A 40 -7.75 -13.77 8.98
CA VAL A 40 -6.41 -13.45 8.48
C VAL A 40 -5.98 -12.13 9.11
N LYS A 41 -4.84 -12.09 9.80
CA LYS A 41 -4.26 -10.84 10.32
C LYS A 41 -3.30 -10.25 9.29
N GLY A 42 -3.33 -8.93 9.12
CA GLY A 42 -2.47 -8.19 8.21
C GLY A 42 -2.67 -6.69 8.37
N ILE A 43 -1.87 -5.90 7.66
CA ILE A 43 -1.86 -4.43 7.76
C ILE A 43 -2.87 -3.89 6.75
N LYS A 44 -3.91 -3.21 7.23
CA LYS A 44 -4.88 -2.53 6.36
C LYS A 44 -4.23 -1.26 5.79
N LEU A 45 -4.27 -1.11 4.48
CA LEU A 45 -3.76 0.06 3.78
C LEU A 45 -4.89 1.00 3.37
N THR A 46 -6.09 0.47 3.12
CA THR A 46 -7.31 1.26 2.91
C THR A 46 -8.41 0.84 3.88
N SER A 47 -9.46 1.66 3.96
CA SER A 47 -10.67 1.42 4.74
C SER A 47 -11.88 1.78 3.88
N MET A 48 -12.90 0.93 3.85
CA MET A 48 -14.17 1.26 3.18
C MET A 48 -14.87 2.46 3.82
N MET A 49 -14.50 2.83 5.05
CA MET A 49 -15.12 3.89 5.82
C MET A 49 -14.34 5.21 5.78
N ASP A 50 -13.02 5.17 5.56
CA ASP A 50 -12.15 6.35 5.76
C ASP A 50 -11.48 6.80 4.47
N ASP A 51 -10.69 5.93 3.85
CA ASP A 51 -9.93 6.28 2.65
C ASP A 51 -9.85 5.07 1.72
N LEU A 52 -10.26 5.31 0.47
CA LEU A 52 -10.29 4.32 -0.59
C LEU A 52 -8.94 4.26 -1.34
N ARG A 53 -7.97 5.11 -0.99
CA ARG A 53 -6.68 5.22 -1.68
C ARG A 53 -5.51 5.11 -0.72
N VAL A 54 -4.38 4.66 -1.24
CA VAL A 54 -3.09 4.60 -0.53
C VAL A 54 -2.12 5.51 -1.25
N LYS A 55 -1.54 6.48 -0.55
CA LYS A 55 -0.39 7.25 -1.04
C LYS A 55 0.80 6.32 -1.25
N VAL A 56 1.42 6.43 -2.42
CA VAL A 56 2.60 5.63 -2.77
C VAL A 56 3.67 6.50 -3.40
N TYR A 57 4.93 6.12 -3.18
CA TYR A 57 6.07 6.70 -3.88
C TYR A 57 6.57 5.68 -4.90
N TYR A 58 6.64 6.06 -6.18
CA TYR A 58 7.14 5.22 -7.26
C TYR A 58 8.51 5.70 -7.75
N CYS A 59 9.50 4.81 -7.73
CA CYS A 59 10.79 5.05 -8.38
C CYS A 59 10.77 4.42 -9.78
N GLU A 60 10.80 5.25 -10.82
CA GLU A 60 10.78 4.78 -12.21
C GLU A 60 12.02 3.95 -12.57
N GLN A 61 13.19 4.35 -12.05
CA GLN A 61 14.47 3.71 -12.37
C GLN A 61 14.57 2.30 -11.77
N CYS A 62 14.11 2.12 -10.54
CA CYS A 62 14.11 0.81 -9.88
C CYS A 62 12.83 0.01 -10.13
N ARG A 63 11.76 0.65 -10.64
CA ARG A 63 10.41 0.10 -10.75
C ARG A 63 9.89 -0.44 -9.41
N LYS A 64 10.04 0.36 -8.35
CA LYS A 64 9.64 -0.01 -6.99
C LYS A 64 8.64 0.99 -6.45
N PHE A 65 7.64 0.47 -5.74
CA PHE A 65 6.74 1.25 -4.91
C PHE A 65 7.24 1.24 -3.46
N LEU A 66 7.07 2.36 -2.79
CA LEU A 66 7.24 2.50 -1.35
C LEU A 66 5.94 3.03 -0.78
N ILE A 67 5.48 2.39 0.29
CA ILE A 67 4.30 2.76 1.07
C ILE A 67 4.80 3.06 2.47
N ASP A 68 4.51 4.26 2.97
CA ASP A 68 4.75 4.62 4.36
C ASP A 68 3.47 4.31 5.16
N GLN A 69 3.57 3.42 6.15
CA GLN A 69 2.42 3.01 6.94
C GLN A 69 1.92 4.14 7.85
N ASP A 70 2.80 5.07 8.23
CA ASP A 70 2.44 6.20 9.08
C ASP A 70 1.91 7.40 8.26
N ASP A 71 2.03 7.35 6.93
CA ASP A 71 1.58 8.37 5.98
C ASP A 71 0.88 7.76 4.74
N LEU A 72 -0.25 7.10 4.99
CA LEU A 72 -1.04 6.45 3.94
C LEU A 72 -1.88 7.42 3.10
N ARG A 73 -2.07 8.67 3.53
CA ARG A 73 -3.04 9.60 2.94
C ARG A 73 -2.34 10.66 2.08
N LEU A 74 -2.90 10.94 0.91
CA LEU A 74 -2.58 12.19 0.21
C LEU A 74 -3.21 13.31 1.04
N SER A 75 -2.41 14.12 1.73
CA SER A 75 -2.92 15.36 2.34
C SER A 75 -3.62 16.18 1.25
N GLU A 76 -4.83 16.67 1.54
CA GLU A 76 -5.55 17.61 0.66
C GLU A 76 -4.79 18.92 0.49
#